data_AF-A0A9W7GGB1-F1
#
_entry.id   AF-A0A9W7GGB1-F1
#
_cell.length_a   1.000
_cell.length_b   1.000
_cell.length_c   1.000
_cell.angle_alpha   90.00
_cell.angle_beta   90.00
_cell.angle_gamma   90.00
#
_symmetry.space_group_name_H-M   'P 1'
#
loop_
_entity.id
_entity.type
_entity.pdbx_description
1 polymer ?
#
loop_
_entity_poly.entity_id
_entity_poly.type
_entity_poly.pdbx_seq_one_letter_code
_entity_poly.pdbx_strand_id
1 'polypeptide(L)'
;MSAFLFAVTTVVATTLARTSGADNKSNDSDRSVEGTIRYDDSDRSVEGSIRYDLSVAHKACNYFGMDELVWNHISARHGSGWLITPGRRMWDAIEPSDIVSASDNCTADIIHSAVYKVRPDVKAIIHLHTKYAAAVCCIEGGFIPLTQDGSFFFNKVATHEWEGVSDDPGEGERIGKAVLSIPDCNILLMPNHGFCTFATSVKEAFIQAFYFEKACETQQNSTGKKLLVPPAEIMKKSERQNYSDVFRPGECEWDAVCDLIERKYGVGR
;
A
#
# COMPACT_ATOMS: atom_id res chain seq x y z
N MET A 1 3.45 -41.65 -0.42
CA MET A 1 3.92 -41.77 0.98
C MET A 1 4.88 -40.60 1.18
N SER A 2 4.65 -39.58 1.99
CA SER A 2 3.93 -39.47 3.26
C SER A 2 3.20 -38.13 3.34
N ALA A 3 2.03 -38.14 3.98
CA ALA A 3 1.13 -37.02 4.16
C ALA A 3 1.61 -36.09 5.30
N PHE A 4 1.49 -34.78 5.11
CA PHE A 4 1.57 -33.81 6.21
C PHE A 4 0.15 -33.52 6.72
N LEU A 5 -0.06 -33.88 7.98
CA LEU A 5 -1.34 -33.90 8.68
C LEU A 5 -1.55 -32.55 9.38
N PHE A 6 -2.66 -31.88 9.10
CA PHE A 6 -3.17 -30.74 9.86
C PHE A 6 -3.62 -31.21 11.26
N ALA A 7 -3.20 -30.52 12.31
CA ALA A 7 -3.77 -30.65 13.65
C ALA A 7 -4.34 -29.29 14.08
N VAL A 8 -5.67 -29.18 14.04
CA VAL A 8 -6.44 -28.09 14.65
C VAL A 8 -6.89 -28.58 16.02
N THR A 9 -6.45 -27.91 17.08
CA THR A 9 -6.86 -28.21 18.46
C THR A 9 -7.81 -27.10 18.93
N THR A 10 -9.05 -27.48 19.22
CA THR A 10 -10.08 -26.70 19.92
C THR A 10 -9.77 -26.59 21.43
N VAL A 11 -10.51 -25.71 22.15
CA VAL A 11 -10.77 -25.62 23.62
C VAL A 11 -10.22 -24.29 24.19
N VAL A 12 -10.91 -23.40 24.93
CA VAL A 12 -12.12 -23.39 25.79
C VAL A 12 -12.79 -22.00 25.70
N ALA A 13 -14.12 -21.93 25.82
CA ALA A 13 -14.85 -20.71 26.18
C ALA A 13 -15.09 -20.65 27.69
N THR A 14 -14.79 -19.51 28.34
CA THR A 14 -15.19 -19.25 29.73
C THR A 14 -15.83 -17.87 29.86
N THR A 15 -17.11 -17.87 30.26
CA THR A 15 -17.89 -16.73 30.71
C THR A 15 -17.68 -16.52 32.22
N LEU A 16 -17.78 -15.27 32.70
CA LEU A 16 -18.22 -14.76 34.03
C LEU A 16 -17.65 -13.33 34.16
N ALA A 17 -18.26 -12.31 34.76
CA ALA A 17 -19.59 -12.06 35.32
C ALA A 17 -19.72 -10.53 35.45
N ARG A 18 -20.95 -10.01 35.37
CA ARG A 18 -21.29 -8.63 35.76
C ARG A 18 -21.16 -8.45 37.27
N THR A 19 -20.67 -7.28 37.69
CA THR A 19 -21.03 -6.69 38.99
C THR A 19 -21.44 -5.23 38.81
N SER A 20 -22.44 -4.85 39.59
CA SER A 20 -23.19 -3.60 39.60
C SER A 20 -22.79 -2.72 40.79
N GLY A 21 -23.04 -1.40 40.66
CA GLY A 21 -23.20 -0.44 41.75
C GLY A 21 -22.01 0.52 41.94
N ALA A 22 -22.16 1.79 42.29
CA ALA A 22 -23.26 2.74 42.40
C ALA A 22 -22.60 4.09 42.74
N ASP A 23 -23.14 5.18 42.18
CA ASP A 23 -23.21 6.57 42.64
C ASP A 23 -22.16 7.15 43.61
N ASN A 24 -21.54 8.28 43.22
CA ASN A 24 -21.69 9.51 44.01
C ASN A 24 -21.40 10.80 43.21
N LYS A 25 -22.10 11.87 43.60
CA LYS A 25 -22.29 13.17 42.95
C LYS A 25 -21.17 14.20 43.19
N SER A 26 -21.15 15.16 42.26
CA SER A 26 -20.89 16.61 42.39
C SER A 26 -19.52 17.11 42.89
N ASN A 27 -18.84 17.94 42.09
CA ASN A 27 -18.92 19.38 42.30
C ASN A 27 -18.42 20.22 41.10
N ASP A 28 -18.99 21.41 41.04
CA ASP A 28 -18.90 22.52 40.09
C ASP A 28 -17.55 23.26 40.11
N SER A 29 -17.05 23.72 38.95
CA SER A 29 -16.50 25.07 38.75
C SER A 29 -15.94 25.26 37.33
N ASP A 30 -16.72 25.97 36.52
CA ASP A 30 -16.32 27.09 35.66
C ASP A 30 -14.79 27.34 35.46
N ARG A 31 -14.30 27.05 34.25
CA ARG A 31 -13.24 27.83 33.58
C ARG A 31 -13.50 27.87 32.08
N SER A 32 -13.93 29.04 31.63
CA SER A 32 -13.90 29.49 30.24
C SER A 32 -12.53 29.29 29.61
N VAL A 33 -12.48 28.55 28.50
CA VAL A 33 -11.37 28.60 27.53
C VAL A 33 -11.96 29.08 26.21
N GLU A 34 -12.04 30.40 26.06
CA GLU A 34 -12.09 31.02 24.75
C GLU A 34 -10.73 30.80 24.08
N GLY A 35 -10.74 29.90 23.12
CA GLY A 35 -9.60 29.57 22.29
C GLY A 35 -10.10 28.74 21.13
N THR A 36 -11.02 29.31 20.34
CA THR A 36 -11.44 28.71 19.08
C THR A 36 -10.19 28.58 18.22
N ILE A 37 -9.62 27.38 18.20
CA ILE A 37 -8.63 26.98 17.19
C ILE A 37 -9.36 27.17 15.88
N ARG A 38 -9.06 28.28 15.20
CA ARG A 38 -9.46 28.46 13.82
C ARG A 38 -8.67 27.43 13.04
N TYR A 39 -9.28 26.28 12.79
CA TYR A 39 -8.84 25.40 11.73
C TYR A 39 -8.86 26.23 10.46
N ASP A 40 -7.69 26.38 9.86
CA ASP A 40 -7.53 27.05 8.58
C ASP A 40 -8.31 26.28 7.53
N ASP A 41 -9.34 26.89 6.95
CA ASP A 41 -10.16 26.30 5.87
C ASP A 41 -9.31 25.97 4.62
N SER A 42 -8.05 26.42 4.55
CA SER A 42 -7.11 26.02 3.48
C SER A 42 -6.64 24.54 3.61
N ASP A 43 -6.61 23.98 4.82
CA ASP A 43 -6.19 22.60 5.11
C ASP A 43 -7.27 21.59 4.66
N ARG A 44 -8.53 22.03 4.63
CA ARG A 44 -9.65 21.27 4.04
C ARG A 44 -9.57 21.07 2.52
N SER A 45 -8.59 21.66 1.82
CA SER A 45 -8.43 21.49 0.36
C SER A 45 -7.32 20.50 -0.04
N VAL A 46 -6.22 20.40 0.71
CA VAL A 46 -5.11 19.47 0.40
C VAL A 46 -5.30 18.14 1.12
N GLU A 47 -5.57 18.15 2.43
CA GLU A 47 -5.83 16.92 3.18
C GLU A 47 -7.06 16.20 2.61
N GLY A 48 -8.12 16.96 2.31
CA GLY A 48 -9.33 16.44 1.69
C GLY A 48 -9.07 15.75 0.35
N SER A 49 -8.22 16.34 -0.51
CA SER A 49 -7.84 15.73 -1.80
C SER A 49 -7.04 14.45 -1.61
N ILE A 50 -6.09 14.42 -0.65
CA ILE A 50 -5.31 13.21 -0.36
C ILE A 50 -6.23 12.09 0.17
N ARG A 51 -7.16 12.42 1.06
CA ARG A 51 -8.15 11.47 1.60
C ARG A 51 -9.06 10.92 0.51
N TYR A 52 -9.48 11.77 -0.43
CA TYR A 52 -10.23 11.35 -1.60
C TYR A 52 -9.43 10.37 -2.46
N ASP A 53 -8.20 10.74 -2.84
CA ASP A 53 -7.34 9.88 -3.65
C ASP A 53 -7.05 8.53 -2.98
N LEU A 54 -6.81 8.53 -1.65
CA LEU A 54 -6.65 7.32 -0.87
C LEU A 54 -7.93 6.47 -0.90
N SER A 55 -9.11 7.06 -0.67
CA SER A 55 -10.40 6.35 -0.75
C SER A 55 -10.60 5.69 -2.13
N VAL A 56 -10.33 6.44 -3.22
CA VAL A 56 -10.39 5.92 -4.59
C VAL A 56 -9.41 4.77 -4.79
N ALA A 57 -8.16 4.90 -4.32
CA ALA A 57 -7.14 3.86 -4.47
C ALA A 57 -7.54 2.54 -3.77
N HIS A 58 -8.11 2.61 -2.55
CA HIS A 58 -8.59 1.40 -1.86
C HIS A 58 -9.71 0.71 -2.66
N LYS A 59 -10.70 1.48 -3.11
CA LYS A 59 -11.82 0.96 -3.91
C LYS A 59 -11.36 0.41 -5.27
N ALA A 60 -10.39 1.07 -5.90
CA ALA A 60 -9.81 0.61 -7.15
C ALA A 60 -9.02 -0.70 -6.96
N CYS A 61 -8.19 -0.81 -5.91
CA CYS A 61 -7.54 -2.07 -5.57
C CYS A 61 -8.56 -3.19 -5.34
N ASN A 62 -9.65 -2.94 -4.62
CA ASN A 62 -10.73 -3.93 -4.47
C ASN A 62 -11.38 -4.30 -5.81
N TYR A 63 -11.73 -3.31 -6.63
CA TYR A 63 -12.37 -3.54 -7.93
C TYR A 63 -11.53 -4.41 -8.87
N PHE A 64 -10.21 -4.22 -8.86
CA PHE A 64 -9.27 -5.02 -9.65
C PHE A 64 -8.81 -6.32 -8.97
N GLY A 65 -9.35 -6.65 -7.78
CA GLY A 65 -9.01 -7.86 -7.04
C GLY A 65 -7.59 -7.89 -6.49
N MET A 66 -7.07 -6.72 -6.11
CA MET A 66 -5.73 -6.50 -5.56
C MET A 66 -5.74 -6.30 -4.03
N ASP A 67 -6.91 -6.28 -3.39
CA ASP A 67 -7.04 -6.20 -1.93
C ASP A 67 -6.92 -7.57 -1.24
N GLU A 68 -6.60 -7.56 0.04
CA GLU A 68 -6.59 -8.74 0.89
C GLU A 68 -7.27 -8.43 2.23
N LEU A 69 -8.58 -8.72 2.31
CA LEU A 69 -9.42 -8.45 3.47
C LEU A 69 -9.16 -7.04 4.04
N VAL A 70 -8.44 -6.95 5.17
CA VAL A 70 -8.17 -5.71 5.90
C VAL A 70 -6.66 -5.47 6.12
N TRP A 71 -5.77 -6.29 5.56
CA TRP A 71 -4.36 -6.36 5.99
C TRP A 71 -3.40 -5.50 5.17
N ASN A 72 -3.70 -5.31 3.89
CA ASN A 72 -2.94 -4.39 3.03
C ASN A 72 -3.02 -2.95 3.56
N HIS A 73 -2.12 -2.07 3.11
CA HIS A 73 -2.12 -0.67 3.52
C HIS A 73 -1.61 0.29 2.44
N ILE A 74 -2.25 1.45 2.38
CA ILE A 74 -1.94 2.57 1.48
C ILE A 74 -1.70 3.81 2.34
N SER A 75 -0.61 4.54 2.11
CA SER A 75 -0.37 5.82 2.76
C SER A 75 0.00 6.92 1.77
N ALA A 76 -0.24 8.16 2.19
CA ALA A 76 0.22 9.35 1.52
C ALA A 76 0.74 10.38 2.53
N ARG A 77 1.87 11.03 2.24
CA ARG A 77 2.44 12.06 3.11
C ARG A 77 1.48 13.23 3.29
N HIS A 78 1.39 13.72 4.52
CA HIS A 78 0.61 14.89 4.88
C HIS A 78 1.26 15.61 6.07
N GLY A 79 1.53 16.92 5.94
CA GLY A 79 2.25 17.68 6.95
C GLY A 79 3.62 17.08 7.28
N SER A 80 3.90 16.86 8.57
CA SER A 80 5.12 16.21 9.07
C SER A 80 5.05 14.67 9.09
N GLY A 81 3.89 14.08 8.75
CA GLY A 81 3.63 12.64 8.80
C GLY A 81 2.97 12.13 7.53
N TRP A 82 1.98 11.27 7.69
CA TRP A 82 1.20 10.69 6.59
C TRP A 82 -0.22 10.36 7.03
N LEU A 83 -1.11 10.25 6.04
CA LEU A 83 -2.41 9.63 6.12
C LEU A 83 -2.31 8.17 5.67
N ILE A 84 -3.07 7.27 6.28
CA ILE A 84 -2.98 5.82 6.07
C ILE A 84 -4.33 5.12 6.26
N THR A 85 -4.42 3.90 5.73
CA THR A 85 -5.54 2.97 5.90
C THR A 85 -5.99 2.83 7.37
N PRO A 86 -7.31 2.93 7.67
CA PRO A 86 -7.84 2.91 9.05
C PRO A 86 -7.83 1.56 9.79
N GLY A 87 -7.49 0.47 9.11
CA GLY A 87 -7.65 -0.88 9.65
C GLY A 87 -9.10 -1.31 9.79
N ARG A 88 -9.33 -2.63 9.93
CA ARG A 88 -10.62 -3.26 10.28
C ARG A 88 -11.82 -2.88 9.40
N ARG A 89 -11.59 -2.49 8.16
CA ARG A 89 -12.62 -2.18 7.16
C ARG A 89 -12.28 -2.83 5.83
N MET A 90 -13.30 -3.32 5.14
CA MET A 90 -13.15 -3.77 3.77
C MET A 90 -12.84 -2.58 2.86
N TRP A 91 -11.97 -2.81 1.88
CA TRP A 91 -11.40 -1.75 1.03
C TRP A 91 -12.44 -1.05 0.15
N ASP A 92 -13.52 -1.74 -0.21
CA ASP A 92 -14.66 -1.19 -0.94
C ASP A 92 -15.49 -0.19 -0.13
N ALA A 93 -15.37 -0.21 1.20
CA ALA A 93 -16.16 0.60 2.12
C ALA A 93 -15.39 1.76 2.79
N ILE A 94 -14.11 1.95 2.45
CA ILE A 94 -13.28 3.01 3.02
C ILE A 94 -13.64 4.35 2.38
N GLU A 95 -14.20 5.28 3.14
CA GLU A 95 -14.51 6.65 2.69
C GLU A 95 -13.38 7.64 3.03
N PRO A 96 -13.34 8.84 2.41
CA PRO A 96 -12.31 9.84 2.73
C PRO A 96 -12.27 10.22 4.21
N SER A 97 -13.43 10.23 4.88
CA SER A 97 -13.54 10.51 6.32
C SER A 97 -13.00 9.39 7.20
N ASP A 98 -12.86 8.18 6.68
CA ASP A 98 -12.36 7.04 7.44
C ASP A 98 -10.83 7.01 7.51
N ILE A 99 -10.12 7.67 6.59
CA ILE A 99 -8.64 7.70 6.56
C ILE A 99 -8.08 8.27 7.88
N VAL A 100 -6.95 7.74 8.36
CA VAL A 100 -6.36 8.12 9.67
C VAL A 100 -4.93 8.60 9.53
N SER A 101 -4.41 9.31 10.52
CA SER A 101 -3.00 9.78 10.53
C SER A 101 -2.04 8.82 11.26
N ALA A 102 -2.56 7.73 11.83
CA ALA A 102 -1.80 6.70 12.52
C ALA A 102 -2.52 5.35 12.35
N SER A 103 -1.80 4.30 11.95
CA SER A 103 -2.38 2.98 11.77
C SER A 103 -2.50 2.25 13.12
N ASP A 104 -3.49 1.37 13.26
CA ASP A 104 -3.50 0.37 14.33
C ASP A 104 -2.70 -0.90 13.94
N ASN A 105 -2.14 -0.93 12.72
CA ASN A 105 -1.29 -1.99 12.21
C ASN A 105 0.20 -1.61 12.30
N CYS A 106 0.94 -2.28 13.19
CA CYS A 106 2.37 -2.04 13.38
C CYS A 106 3.22 -2.35 12.14
N THR A 107 2.79 -3.28 11.28
CA THR A 107 3.53 -3.62 10.04
C THR A 107 3.53 -2.43 9.09
N ALA A 108 2.39 -1.74 9.00
CA ALA A 108 2.23 -0.56 8.17
C ALA A 108 3.20 0.55 8.62
N ASP A 109 3.29 0.79 9.93
CA ASP A 109 4.19 1.80 10.47
C ASP A 109 5.66 1.48 10.20
N ILE A 110 6.11 0.23 10.38
CA ILE A 110 7.51 -0.16 10.14
C ILE A 110 7.88 0.01 8.66
N ILE A 111 7.09 -0.56 7.75
CA ILE A 111 7.40 -0.55 6.31
C ILE A 111 7.32 0.87 5.74
N HIS A 112 6.25 1.61 6.04
CA HIS A 112 6.03 2.94 5.45
C HIS A 112 7.02 3.96 6.01
N SER A 113 7.27 3.94 7.33
CA SER A 113 8.24 4.86 7.94
C SER A 113 9.67 4.61 7.43
N ALA A 114 10.06 3.36 7.21
CA ALA A 114 11.36 3.00 6.67
C ALA A 114 11.63 3.64 5.31
N VAL A 115 10.66 3.49 4.39
CA VAL A 115 10.75 4.07 3.04
C VAL A 115 10.72 5.58 3.10
N TYR A 116 9.75 6.16 3.82
CA TYR A 116 9.62 7.61 3.94
C TYR A 116 10.85 8.26 4.59
N LYS A 117 11.55 7.59 5.50
CA LYS A 117 12.77 8.13 6.13
C LYS A 117 13.91 8.28 5.14
N VAL A 118 14.06 7.35 4.20
CA VAL A 118 15.18 7.33 3.24
C VAL A 118 14.85 7.95 1.88
N ARG A 119 13.57 8.13 1.56
CA ARG A 119 13.07 8.71 0.29
C ARG A 119 12.13 9.90 0.52
N PRO A 120 12.65 11.13 0.67
CA PRO A 120 11.85 12.35 0.86
C PRO A 120 10.98 12.72 -0.35
N ASP A 121 11.38 12.27 -1.55
CA ASP A 121 10.69 12.46 -2.83
C ASP A 121 9.39 11.64 -2.90
N VAL A 122 9.39 10.43 -2.33
CA VAL A 122 8.21 9.55 -2.28
C VAL A 122 7.11 10.19 -1.45
N LYS A 123 5.92 10.34 -2.03
CA LYS A 123 4.73 10.90 -1.37
C LYS A 123 3.66 9.86 -1.11
N ALA A 124 3.59 8.77 -1.85
CA ALA A 124 2.63 7.70 -1.62
C ALA A 124 3.31 6.32 -1.65
N ILE A 125 2.78 5.41 -0.82
CA ILE A 125 3.23 4.02 -0.73
C ILE A 125 2.01 3.12 -0.74
N ILE A 126 2.05 2.07 -1.56
CA ILE A 126 1.00 1.04 -1.62
C ILE A 126 1.65 -0.31 -1.36
N HIS A 127 1.26 -0.99 -0.28
CA HIS A 127 1.69 -2.33 0.03
C HIS A 127 0.56 -3.33 -0.16
N LEU A 128 0.81 -4.40 -0.92
CA LEU A 128 -0.20 -5.38 -1.29
C LEU A 128 0.33 -6.82 -1.30
N HIS A 129 -0.56 -7.75 -0.94
CA HIS A 129 -0.39 -9.21 -1.11
C HIS A 129 -1.18 -9.74 -2.30
N THR A 130 -0.96 -9.18 -3.49
CA THR A 130 -1.70 -9.59 -4.69
C THR A 130 -1.30 -11.00 -5.15
N LYS A 131 -2.26 -11.70 -5.78
CA LYS A 131 -2.11 -13.11 -6.17
C LYS A 131 -0.86 -13.39 -7.00
N TYR A 132 -0.57 -12.58 -8.03
CA TYR A 132 0.54 -12.87 -8.93
C TYR A 132 1.86 -12.33 -8.41
N ALA A 133 1.89 -11.14 -7.81
CA ALA A 133 3.10 -10.63 -7.16
C ALA A 133 3.55 -11.54 -6.01
N ALA A 134 2.64 -12.00 -5.15
CA ALA A 134 2.97 -12.95 -4.08
C ALA A 134 3.51 -14.28 -4.65
N ALA A 135 2.98 -14.75 -5.78
CA ALA A 135 3.52 -15.93 -6.46
C ALA A 135 4.96 -15.68 -6.97
N VAL A 136 5.24 -14.51 -7.56
CA VAL A 136 6.60 -14.12 -7.98
C VAL A 136 7.54 -13.98 -6.78
N CYS A 137 7.06 -13.48 -5.63
CA CYS A 137 7.82 -13.43 -4.38
C CYS A 137 8.24 -14.82 -3.88
N CYS A 138 7.61 -15.90 -4.36
CA CYS A 138 7.97 -17.28 -4.03
C CYS A 138 8.89 -17.95 -5.07
N ILE A 139 9.30 -17.24 -6.13
CA ILE A 139 10.16 -17.76 -7.20
C ILE A 139 11.60 -17.31 -6.98
N GLU A 140 12.55 -18.25 -7.05
CA GLU A 140 13.97 -17.94 -7.04
C GLU A 140 14.34 -17.03 -8.21
N GLY A 141 15.08 -15.94 -7.94
CA GLY A 141 15.40 -14.89 -8.91
C GLY A 141 14.36 -13.77 -8.99
N GLY A 142 13.21 -13.89 -8.31
CA GLY A 142 12.24 -12.82 -8.12
C GLY A 142 11.62 -12.30 -9.42
N PHE A 143 11.38 -10.99 -9.48
CA PHE A 143 10.73 -10.33 -10.62
C PHE A 143 11.66 -10.18 -11.82
N ILE A 144 11.15 -10.50 -13.01
CA ILE A 144 11.83 -10.35 -14.30
C ILE A 144 10.92 -9.52 -15.22
N PRO A 145 11.35 -8.34 -15.69
CA PRO A 145 10.56 -7.56 -16.64
C PRO A 145 10.60 -8.22 -18.02
N LEU A 146 9.43 -8.69 -18.49
CA LEU A 146 9.28 -9.43 -19.76
C LEU A 146 8.46 -8.69 -20.82
N THR A 147 7.73 -7.65 -20.43
CA THR A 147 6.77 -6.93 -21.29
C THR A 147 7.00 -5.43 -21.25
N GLN A 148 6.28 -4.69 -22.10
CA GLN A 148 6.23 -3.23 -22.04
C GLN A 148 5.76 -2.74 -20.66
N ASP A 149 4.74 -3.35 -20.08
CA ASP A 149 4.26 -3.03 -18.73
C ASP A 149 5.32 -3.37 -17.66
N GLY A 150 6.06 -4.47 -17.84
CA GLY A 150 7.18 -4.79 -16.96
C GLY A 150 8.34 -3.79 -17.05
N SER A 151 8.48 -3.08 -18.17
CA SER A 151 9.60 -2.16 -18.39
C SER A 151 9.58 -0.92 -17.48
N PHE A 152 8.42 -0.56 -16.88
CA PHE A 152 8.33 0.44 -15.81
C PHE A 152 9.31 0.15 -14.67
N PHE A 153 9.59 -1.13 -14.42
CA PHE A 153 10.33 -1.61 -13.25
C PHE A 153 11.74 -2.08 -13.60
N PHE A 154 12.20 -1.85 -14.83
CA PHE A 154 13.54 -2.28 -15.27
C PHE A 154 14.64 -1.56 -14.45
N ASN A 155 15.38 -2.32 -13.64
CA ASN A 155 16.36 -1.81 -12.66
C ASN A 155 15.78 -0.87 -11.59
N LYS A 156 14.51 -1.05 -11.20
CA LYS A 156 13.81 -0.22 -10.20
C LYS A 156 13.22 -1.04 -9.04
N VAL A 157 13.56 -2.33 -8.95
CA VAL A 157 13.06 -3.27 -7.94
C VAL A 157 14.17 -3.60 -6.95
N ALA A 158 13.98 -3.22 -5.69
CA ALA A 158 14.79 -3.70 -4.58
C ALA A 158 14.12 -4.93 -3.93
N THR A 159 14.90 -5.72 -3.20
CA THR A 159 14.41 -6.90 -2.47
C THR A 159 14.77 -6.78 -0.99
N HIS A 160 13.83 -7.12 -0.11
CA HIS A 160 14.06 -7.27 1.34
C HIS A 160 13.59 -8.64 1.79
N GLU A 161 14.50 -9.45 2.33
CA GLU A 161 14.25 -10.83 2.75
C GLU A 161 13.19 -10.91 3.85
N TRP A 162 12.38 -11.98 3.83
CA TRP A 162 11.30 -12.14 4.79
C TRP A 162 11.81 -12.49 6.19
N GLU A 163 11.35 -11.73 7.18
CA GLU A 163 11.73 -11.91 8.59
C GLU A 163 10.56 -12.39 9.47
N GLY A 164 9.40 -12.69 8.86
CA GLY A 164 8.14 -12.94 9.54
C GLY A 164 7.16 -11.78 9.41
N VAL A 165 6.24 -11.63 10.36
CA VAL A 165 5.38 -10.44 10.43
C VAL A 165 6.24 -9.26 10.87
N SER A 166 6.13 -8.12 10.19
CA SER A 166 6.91 -6.91 10.53
C SER A 166 6.52 -6.35 11.91
N ASP A 167 7.25 -6.77 12.95
CA ASP A 167 7.10 -6.31 14.34
C ASP A 167 8.43 -5.92 15.01
N ASP A 168 9.56 -6.08 14.31
CA ASP A 168 10.89 -5.64 14.74
C ASP A 168 11.18 -4.21 14.25
N PRO A 169 11.35 -3.21 15.14
CA PRO A 169 11.78 -1.87 14.75
C PRO A 169 13.13 -1.84 14.00
N GLY A 170 13.99 -2.84 14.19
CA GLY A 170 15.26 -2.98 13.47
C GLY A 170 15.09 -3.30 11.98
N GLU A 171 13.94 -3.88 11.59
CA GLU A 171 13.63 -4.22 10.20
C GLU A 171 13.62 -2.98 9.31
N GLY A 172 13.10 -1.86 9.82
CA GLY A 172 12.98 -0.61 9.06
C GLY A 172 14.34 -0.09 8.55
N GLU A 173 15.43 -0.29 9.30
CA GLU A 173 16.77 0.07 8.82
C GLU A 173 17.24 -0.81 7.66
N ARG A 174 16.88 -2.10 7.67
CA ARG A 174 17.23 -3.06 6.61
C ARG A 174 16.41 -2.80 5.35
N ILE A 175 15.11 -2.53 5.49
CA ILE A 175 14.24 -2.06 4.40
C ILE A 175 14.80 -0.79 3.78
N GLY A 176 15.17 0.20 4.61
CA GLY A 176 15.73 1.46 4.12
C GLY A 176 17.03 1.26 3.32
N LYS A 177 17.92 0.37 3.78
CA LYS A 177 19.14 0.00 3.05
C LYS A 177 18.83 -0.70 1.73
N ALA A 178 17.87 -1.63 1.70
CA ALA A 178 17.44 -2.32 0.50
C ALA A 178 16.92 -1.32 -0.55
N VAL A 179 16.04 -0.41 -0.16
CA VAL A 179 15.50 0.64 -1.05
C VAL A 179 16.61 1.52 -1.62
N LEU A 180 17.58 1.93 -0.80
CA LEU A 180 18.71 2.77 -1.25
C LEU A 180 19.73 2.03 -2.12
N SER A 181 19.74 0.70 -2.14
CA SER A 181 20.65 -0.08 -2.97
C SER A 181 20.32 0.02 -4.47
N ILE A 182 19.09 0.42 -4.82
CA ILE A 182 18.61 0.56 -6.18
C ILE A 182 18.34 2.04 -6.47
N PRO A 183 19.04 2.66 -7.43
CA PRO A 183 18.75 4.04 -7.85
C PRO A 183 17.31 4.18 -8.36
N ASP A 184 16.63 5.24 -7.92
CA ASP A 184 15.23 5.51 -8.26
C ASP A 184 14.29 4.32 -8.00
N CYS A 185 14.57 3.52 -6.95
CA CYS A 185 13.76 2.37 -6.60
C CYS A 185 12.28 2.74 -6.45
N ASN A 186 11.39 2.04 -7.17
CA ASN A 186 9.95 2.28 -7.12
C ASN A 186 9.17 1.05 -6.66
N ILE A 187 9.84 -0.10 -6.53
CA ILE A 187 9.25 -1.33 -5.99
C ILE A 187 10.19 -1.92 -4.93
N LEU A 188 9.62 -2.26 -3.78
CA LEU A 188 10.25 -3.20 -2.85
C LEU A 188 9.52 -4.53 -2.95
N LEU A 189 10.21 -5.54 -3.48
CA LEU A 189 9.75 -6.92 -3.47
C LEU A 189 10.12 -7.56 -2.13
N MET A 190 9.15 -8.18 -1.48
CA MET A 190 9.33 -8.88 -0.20
C MET A 190 9.09 -10.37 -0.47
N PRO A 191 10.15 -11.20 -0.61
CA PRO A 191 10.01 -12.63 -0.87
C PRO A 191 9.05 -13.27 0.13
N ASN A 192 8.27 -14.26 -0.31
CA ASN A 192 7.27 -14.95 0.51
C ASN A 192 6.18 -14.07 1.17
N HIS A 193 6.06 -12.79 0.81
CA HIS A 193 5.16 -11.84 1.44
C HIS A 193 4.31 -11.08 0.41
N GLY A 194 4.92 -10.14 -0.32
CA GLY A 194 4.21 -9.25 -1.24
C GLY A 194 5.14 -8.17 -1.78
N PHE A 195 4.60 -6.99 -2.04
CA PHE A 195 5.40 -5.88 -2.56
C PHE A 195 4.89 -4.52 -2.07
N CYS A 196 5.76 -3.52 -2.18
CA CYS A 196 5.40 -2.11 -2.01
C CYS A 196 5.72 -1.34 -3.29
N THR A 197 4.82 -0.44 -3.70
CA THR A 197 5.12 0.59 -4.71
C THR A 197 5.39 1.94 -4.06
N PHE A 198 6.28 2.72 -4.67
CA PHE A 198 6.69 4.05 -4.21
C PHE A 198 6.53 5.06 -5.34
N ALA A 199 5.86 6.18 -5.06
CA ALA A 199 5.66 7.19 -6.08
C ALA A 199 5.50 8.61 -5.50
N THR A 200 5.45 9.60 -6.39
CA THR A 200 5.31 11.02 -6.02
C THR A 200 3.86 11.45 -5.78
N SER A 201 2.91 10.55 -6.00
CA SER A 201 1.47 10.76 -5.76
C SER A 201 0.73 9.43 -5.60
N VAL A 202 -0.48 9.45 -5.03
CA VAL A 202 -1.32 8.26 -4.86
C VAL A 202 -1.70 7.66 -6.22
N LYS A 203 -2.07 8.51 -7.18
CA LYS A 203 -2.38 8.11 -8.56
C LYS A 203 -1.24 7.34 -9.22
N GLU A 204 -0.01 7.85 -9.13
CA GLU A 204 1.17 7.22 -9.71
C GLU A 204 1.46 5.88 -9.02
N ALA A 205 1.39 5.83 -7.69
CA ALA A 205 1.63 4.61 -6.92
C ALA A 205 0.61 3.51 -7.25
N PHE A 206 -0.66 3.87 -7.43
CA PHE A 206 -1.72 2.94 -7.82
C PHE A 206 -1.52 2.39 -9.23
N ILE A 207 -1.25 3.26 -10.21
CA ILE A 207 -1.02 2.80 -11.59
C ILE A 207 0.23 1.91 -11.67
N GLN A 208 1.29 2.25 -10.95
CA GLN A 208 2.46 1.36 -10.83
C GLN A 208 2.10 0.03 -10.17
N ALA A 209 1.31 0.01 -9.10
CA ALA A 209 0.89 -1.23 -8.45
C ALA A 209 0.07 -2.13 -9.39
N PHE A 210 -0.85 -1.53 -10.16
CA PHE A 210 -1.65 -2.23 -11.16
C PHE A 210 -0.76 -2.88 -12.23
N TYR A 211 0.16 -2.12 -12.83
CA TYR A 211 1.05 -2.66 -13.86
C TYR A 211 2.06 -3.66 -13.30
N PHE A 212 2.49 -3.51 -12.05
CA PHE A 212 3.37 -4.49 -11.40
C PHE A 212 2.67 -5.84 -11.24
N GLU A 213 1.41 -5.85 -10.79
CA GLU A 213 0.62 -7.09 -10.71
C GLU A 213 0.41 -7.71 -12.10
N LYS A 214 0.16 -6.90 -13.15
CA LYS A 214 0.05 -7.39 -14.54
C LYS A 214 1.36 -7.96 -15.09
N ALA A 215 2.49 -7.34 -14.77
CA ALA A 215 3.80 -7.87 -15.14
C ALA A 215 4.07 -9.20 -14.42
N CYS A 216 3.72 -9.30 -13.14
CA CYS A 216 3.83 -10.55 -12.37
C CYS A 216 2.90 -11.65 -12.91
N GLU A 217 1.66 -11.30 -13.31
CA GLU A 217 0.73 -12.22 -13.98
C GLU A 217 1.35 -12.82 -15.25
N THR A 218 1.99 -11.98 -16.06
CA THR A 218 2.65 -12.41 -17.29
C THR A 218 3.85 -13.32 -17.00
N GLN A 219 4.69 -12.95 -16.04
CA GLN A 219 5.82 -13.77 -15.61
C GLN A 219 5.34 -15.13 -15.11
N GLN A 220 4.32 -15.15 -14.24
CA GLN A 220 3.81 -16.39 -13.66
C GLN A 220 3.22 -17.33 -14.72
N ASN A 221 2.48 -16.78 -15.69
CA ASN A 221 1.96 -17.56 -16.82
C ASN A 221 3.05 -18.03 -17.80
N SER A 222 4.27 -17.49 -17.68
CA SER A 222 5.45 -17.85 -18.47
C SER A 222 6.40 -18.81 -17.74
N THR A 223 6.27 -18.96 -16.42
CA THR A 223 7.10 -19.84 -15.59
C THR A 223 7.13 -21.28 -16.11
N GLY A 224 8.31 -21.90 -16.07
CA GLY A 224 8.55 -23.27 -16.57
C GLY A 224 8.74 -23.36 -18.10
N LYS A 225 8.63 -22.26 -18.83
CA LYS A 225 8.91 -22.17 -20.27
C LYS A 225 10.27 -21.54 -20.54
N LYS A 226 10.79 -21.71 -21.76
CA LYS A 226 11.93 -20.92 -22.24
C LYS A 226 11.46 -19.47 -22.46
N LEU A 227 11.97 -18.55 -21.65
CA LEU A 227 11.60 -17.13 -21.71
C LEU A 227 12.22 -16.43 -22.92
N LEU A 228 11.43 -15.57 -23.58
CA LEU A 228 11.92 -14.58 -24.53
C LEU A 228 12.22 -13.30 -23.76
N VAL A 229 13.49 -13.13 -23.36
CA VAL A 229 13.92 -11.96 -22.59
C VAL A 229 14.25 -10.81 -23.54
N PRO A 230 13.60 -9.65 -23.43
CA PRO A 230 13.91 -8.51 -24.28
C PRO A 230 15.31 -7.95 -23.99
N PRO A 231 16.03 -7.40 -24.99
CA PRO A 231 17.33 -6.80 -24.77
C PRO A 231 17.28 -5.63 -23.77
N ALA A 232 18.33 -5.50 -22.95
CA ALA A 232 18.40 -4.50 -21.89
C ALA A 232 18.29 -3.06 -22.41
N GLU A 233 18.82 -2.77 -23.59
CA GLU A 233 18.72 -1.45 -24.23
C GLU A 233 17.29 -1.11 -24.64
N ILE A 234 16.49 -2.10 -25.02
CA ILE A 234 15.07 -1.92 -25.35
C ILE A 234 14.26 -1.70 -24.07
N MET A 235 14.53 -2.49 -23.03
CA MET A 235 13.91 -2.29 -21.71
C MET A 235 14.19 -0.90 -21.15
N LYS A 236 15.46 -0.46 -21.18
CA LYS A 236 15.86 0.89 -20.74
C LYS A 236 15.22 1.99 -21.58
N LYS A 237 15.03 1.76 -22.89
CA LYS A 237 14.33 2.72 -23.75
C LYS A 237 12.86 2.81 -23.38
N SER A 238 12.19 1.67 -23.21
CA SER A 238 10.78 1.58 -22.86
C SER A 238 10.51 2.20 -21.48
N GLU A 239 11.36 1.93 -20.49
CA GLU A 239 11.32 2.56 -19.16
C GLU A 239 11.31 4.10 -19.25
N ARG A 240 12.17 4.70 -20.09
CA ARG A 240 12.16 6.16 -20.29
C ARG A 240 10.90 6.66 -20.99
N GLN A 241 10.39 5.91 -21.96
CA GLN A 241 9.19 6.30 -22.72
C GLN A 241 7.94 6.27 -21.85
N ASN A 242 7.89 5.33 -20.91
CA ASN A 242 6.87 5.20 -19.89
C ASN A 242 6.75 6.42 -18.95
N TYR A 243 7.76 7.28 -18.89
CA TYR A 243 7.71 8.55 -18.13
C TYR A 243 7.69 9.79 -19.03
N SER A 244 7.41 9.63 -20.33
CA SER A 244 7.14 10.77 -21.22
C SER A 244 5.79 11.42 -20.90
N ASP A 245 5.59 12.65 -21.38
CA ASP A 245 4.37 13.45 -21.11
C ASP A 245 3.06 12.74 -21.50
N VAL A 246 3.12 11.76 -22.41
CA VAL A 246 1.95 11.02 -22.89
C VAL A 246 1.65 9.77 -22.07
N PHE A 247 2.68 9.14 -21.49
CA PHE A 247 2.57 7.82 -20.87
C PHE A 247 2.87 7.79 -19.37
N ARG A 248 3.15 8.97 -18.76
CA ARG A 248 3.46 9.08 -17.34
C ARG A 248 2.31 8.47 -16.50
N PRO A 249 2.61 7.53 -15.57
CA PRO A 249 1.60 6.87 -14.76
C PRO A 249 0.77 7.84 -13.93
N GLY A 250 -0.56 7.70 -14.01
CA GLY A 250 -1.49 8.45 -13.17
C GLY A 250 -1.94 9.77 -13.76
N GLU A 251 -1.47 10.16 -14.94
CA GLU A 251 -1.98 11.36 -15.64
C GLU A 251 -3.25 11.04 -16.43
N CYS A 252 -3.21 10.04 -17.33
CA CYS A 252 -4.38 9.70 -18.16
C CYS A 252 -5.28 8.65 -17.53
N GLU A 253 -4.70 7.62 -16.90
CA GLU A 253 -5.46 6.47 -16.41
C GLU A 253 -6.24 6.81 -15.13
N TRP A 254 -5.71 7.70 -14.29
CA TRP A 254 -6.29 8.01 -12.99
C TRP A 254 -7.66 8.65 -13.08
N ASP A 255 -7.87 9.57 -14.02
CA ASP A 255 -9.19 10.16 -14.23
C ASP A 255 -10.22 9.10 -14.64
N ALA A 256 -9.84 8.18 -15.52
CA ALA A 256 -10.71 7.07 -15.92
C ALA A 256 -11.01 6.11 -14.75
N VAL A 257 -10.03 5.88 -13.87
CA VAL A 257 -10.21 5.10 -12.63
C VAL A 257 -11.14 5.82 -11.66
N CYS A 258 -10.96 7.13 -11.44
CA CYS A 258 -11.87 7.93 -10.62
C CYS A 258 -13.30 7.81 -11.13
N ASP A 259 -13.53 8.02 -12.42
CA ASP A 259 -14.86 7.95 -13.01
C ASP A 259 -15.47 6.54 -12.90
N LEU A 260 -14.64 5.48 -12.98
CA LEU A 260 -15.07 4.10 -12.74
C LEU A 260 -15.54 3.90 -11.30
N ILE A 261 -14.75 4.38 -10.33
CA ILE A 261 -15.05 4.23 -8.91
C ILE A 261 -16.27 5.07 -8.51
N GLU A 262 -16.39 6.29 -9.02
CA GLU A 262 -17.57 7.13 -8.81
C GLU A 262 -18.84 6.44 -9.33
N ARG A 263 -18.81 5.90 -10.56
CA ARG A 263 -19.96 5.15 -11.12
C ARG A 263 -20.32 3.90 -10.31
N LYS A 264 -19.34 3.23 -9.71
CA LYS A 264 -19.52 1.94 -9.04
C LYS A 264 -19.90 2.09 -7.57
N TYR A 265 -19.35 3.08 -6.88
CA TYR A 265 -19.43 3.22 -5.42
C TYR A 265 -20.01 4.57 -4.95
N GLY A 266 -20.22 5.54 -5.85
CA GLY A 266 -20.82 6.83 -5.51
C GLY A 266 -19.90 7.80 -4.75
N VAL A 267 -18.58 7.57 -4.79
CA VAL A 267 -17.59 8.49 -4.21
C VAL A 267 -17.37 9.66 -5.17
N GLY A 268 -18.01 10.80 -4.90
CA GLY A 268 -17.87 12.02 -5.70
C GLY A 268 -16.57 12.78 -5.40
N ARG A 269 -16.03 13.45 -6.41
CA ARG A 269 -14.88 14.38 -6.32
C ARG A 269 -15.21 15.64 -5.52
#